data_AF-S4P553-F1
#
_entry.id   AF-S4P553-F1
#
_cell.length_a   1.000
_cell.length_b   1.000
_cell.length_c   1.000
_cell.angle_alpha   90.00
_cell.angle_beta   90.00
_cell.angle_gamma   90.00
#
_symmetry.space_group_name_H-M   'P 1'
#
loop_
_entity.id
_entity.type
_entity.pdbx_description
1 polymer ?
#
loop_
_entity_poly.entity_id
_entity_poly.type
_entity_poly.pdbx_seq_one_letter_code
_entity_poly.pdbx_strand_id
1 'polypeptide(L)'
;MAVLPGLDPNDIKKTLVTLHFILIFSGMIPFIDCSTAHEHHSDLTEEELLVCESTAQFEDFILIFLDRIFVIIESSVTEHARLDTK
;
A
#
# COMPACT_ATOMS: atom_id res chain seq x y z
N MET A 1 -2.81 -1.79 -7.08
CA MET A 1 -3.44 -2.82 -6.19
C MET A 1 -2.81 -4.23 -6.29
N ALA A 2 -2.12 -4.60 -7.38
CA ALA A 2 -1.61 -5.97 -7.59
C ALA A 2 -0.61 -6.50 -6.55
N VAL A 3 0.04 -5.62 -5.77
CA VAL A 3 1.00 -6.00 -4.71
C VAL A 3 0.34 -6.34 -3.37
N LEU A 4 -0.90 -5.86 -3.14
CA LEU A 4 -1.61 -6.03 -1.87
C LEU A 4 -1.93 -7.50 -1.50
N PRO A 5 -2.17 -8.43 -2.45
CA PRO A 5 -2.23 -9.87 -2.17
C PRO A 5 -0.91 -10.49 -1.66
N GLY A 6 0.18 -9.74 -1.70
CA GLY A 6 1.46 -10.10 -1.07
C GLY A 6 1.45 -9.96 0.45
N LEU A 7 0.54 -9.17 1.00
CA LEU A 7 0.26 -9.08 2.44
C LEU A 7 -0.60 -10.28 2.85
N ASP A 8 0.06 -11.32 3.33
CA ASP A 8 -0.52 -12.60 3.70
C ASP A 8 -0.16 -12.94 5.16
N PRO A 9 -1.13 -13.02 6.08
CA PRO A 9 -0.86 -13.35 7.48
C PRO A 9 -0.25 -14.75 7.67
N ASN A 10 -0.39 -15.65 6.69
CA ASN A 10 0.17 -17.00 6.77
C ASN A 10 1.61 -17.10 6.24
N ASP A 11 2.09 -16.08 5.50
CA ASP A 11 3.43 -16.05 4.92
C ASP A 11 4.15 -14.74 5.31
N ILE A 12 4.75 -14.75 6.48
CA ILE A 12 5.50 -13.61 7.04
C ILE A 12 6.64 -13.19 6.10
N LYS A 13 7.30 -14.13 5.40
CA LYS A 13 8.41 -13.80 4.50
C LYS A 13 7.90 -13.02 3.29
N LYS A 14 6.80 -13.47 2.67
CA LYS A 14 6.15 -12.77 1.57
C LYS A 14 5.61 -11.41 1.98
N THR A 15 5.04 -11.32 3.18
CA THR A 15 4.56 -10.07 3.77
C THR A 15 5.71 -9.08 3.98
N LEU A 16 6.85 -9.50 4.53
CA LEU A 16 8.02 -8.64 4.73
C LEU A 16 8.59 -8.10 3.42
N VAL A 17 8.73 -8.95 2.40
CA VAL A 17 9.21 -8.52 1.07
C VAL A 17 8.24 -7.50 0.46
N THR A 18 6.93 -7.74 0.60
CA THR A 18 5.88 -6.85 0.11
C THR A 18 5.89 -5.50 0.82
N LEU A 19 6.04 -5.50 2.15
CA LEU A 19 6.16 -4.28 2.95
C LEU A 19 7.41 -3.49 2.58
N HIS A 20 8.55 -4.17 2.39
CA HIS A 20 9.79 -3.51 1.98
C HIS A 20 9.66 -2.87 0.60
N PHE A 21 9.03 -3.56 -0.34
CA PHE A 21 8.70 -3.01 -1.65
C PHE A 21 7.84 -1.75 -1.52
N ILE A 22 6.73 -1.82 -0.79
CA ILE A 22 5.84 -0.66 -0.57
C ILE A 22 6.61 0.50 0.08
N LEU A 23 7.45 0.23 1.08
CA LEU A 23 8.27 1.25 1.75
C LEU A 23 9.19 1.99 0.77
N ILE A 24 9.91 1.28 -0.09
CA ILE A 24 10.83 1.90 -1.06
C ILE A 24 10.06 2.85 -1.99
N PHE A 25 8.98 2.36 -2.61
CA PHE A 25 8.19 3.19 -3.53
C PHE A 25 7.50 4.36 -2.81
N SER A 26 7.06 4.15 -1.57
CA SER A 26 6.49 5.21 -0.72
C SER A 26 7.49 6.31 -0.40
N GLY A 27 8.79 5.98 -0.33
CA GLY A 27 9.86 6.97 -0.14
C GLY A 27 10.23 7.72 -1.42
N MET A 28 9.90 7.18 -2.59
CA MET A 28 10.23 7.77 -3.89
C MET A 28 9.11 8.60 -4.49
N ILE A 29 7.85 8.34 -4.12
CA ILE A 29 6.67 8.94 -4.75
C ILE A 29 5.84 9.69 -3.69
N PRO A 30 5.45 10.96 -3.93
CA PRO A 30 4.52 11.66 -3.05
C PRO A 30 3.09 11.09 -3.21
N PHE A 31 2.44 10.77 -2.11
CA PHE A 31 1.03 10.36 -2.09
C PHE A 31 0.13 11.59 -2.10
N ILE A 32 -0.04 12.19 -3.28
CA ILE A 32 -0.93 13.33 -3.51
C ILE A 32 -1.83 12.97 -4.69
N ASP A 33 -3.13 13.20 -4.53
CA ASP A 33 -4.08 13.12 -5.64
C ASP A 33 -3.93 14.36 -6.53
N CYS A 34 -3.41 14.14 -7.73
CA CYS A 34 -3.20 15.14 -8.78
C CYS A 34 -4.14 14.88 -9.96
N SER A 35 -5.21 14.09 -9.81
CA SER A 35 -6.11 13.74 -10.91
C SER A 35 -6.79 14.95 -11.57
N THR A 36 -7.01 16.02 -10.81
CA THR A 36 -7.56 17.30 -11.31
C THR A 36 -6.49 18.28 -11.80
N ALA A 37 -5.22 17.86 -11.94
CA ALA A 37 -4.13 18.74 -12.36
C ALA A 37 -4.36 19.38 -13.74
N HIS A 38 -5.10 18.71 -14.63
CA HIS A 38 -5.45 19.21 -15.96
C HIS A 38 -6.36 20.46 -15.93
N GLU A 39 -7.08 20.71 -14.83
CA GLU A 39 -7.88 21.93 -14.65
C GLU A 39 -7.00 23.15 -14.36
N HIS A 40 -5.80 22.94 -13.82
CA HIS A 40 -4.89 23.98 -13.37
C HIS A 40 -3.65 24.15 -14.26
N HIS A 41 -3.28 23.10 -15.01
CA HIS A 41 -2.11 23.06 -15.89
C HIS A 41 -2.55 22.70 -17.31
N SER A 42 -2.41 23.64 -18.24
CA SER A 42 -2.78 23.47 -19.65
C SER A 42 -1.65 22.89 -20.51
N ASP A 43 -0.46 22.70 -19.94
CA ASP A 43 0.78 22.32 -20.61
C ASP A 43 1.23 20.87 -20.33
N LEU A 44 0.34 20.04 -19.77
CA LEU A 44 0.59 18.63 -19.54
C LEU A 44 0.69 17.84 -20.86
N THR A 45 1.69 16.98 -20.95
CA THR A 45 1.76 15.96 -22.00
C THR A 45 0.72 14.85 -21.76
N GLU A 46 0.39 14.08 -22.80
CA GLU A 46 -0.55 12.95 -22.68
C GLU A 46 -0.09 11.90 -21.64
N GLU A 47 1.22 11.70 -21.52
CA GLU A 47 1.80 10.79 -20.54
C GLU A 47 1.65 11.33 -19.10
N GLU A 48 1.94 12.62 -18.88
CA GLU A 48 1.78 13.24 -17.57
C GLU A 48 0.32 13.28 -17.15
N LEU A 49 -0.60 13.55 -18.07
CA LEU A 49 -2.03 13.51 -17.82
C LEU A 49 -2.47 12.14 -17.31
N LEU A 50 -2.07 11.06 -18.00
CA LEU A 50 -2.39 9.69 -17.61
C LEU A 50 -1.84 9.33 -16.23
N VAL A 51 -0.62 9.77 -15.91
CA VAL A 51 -0.01 9.54 -14.60
C VAL A 51 -0.77 10.30 -13.50
N CYS A 52 -1.11 11.57 -13.75
CA CYS A 52 -1.91 12.39 -12.84
C CYS A 52 -3.29 11.78 -12.59
N GLU A 53 -4.02 11.38 -13.61
CA GLU A 53 -5.32 10.71 -13.47
C GLU A 53 -5.23 9.41 -12.65
N SER A 54 -4.14 8.66 -12.82
CA SER A 54 -3.91 7.42 -12.07
C SER A 54 -3.75 7.64 -10.55
N THR A 55 -3.37 8.85 -10.12
CA THR A 55 -3.23 9.17 -8.69
C THR A 55 -4.55 9.21 -7.92
N ALA A 56 -5.70 9.30 -8.60
CA ALA A 56 -7.03 9.17 -7.98
C ALA A 56 -7.20 7.86 -7.20
N GLN A 57 -6.44 6.81 -7.57
CA GLN A 57 -6.49 5.49 -6.93
C GLN A 57 -5.65 5.39 -5.65
N PHE A 58 -4.94 6.45 -5.25
CA PHE A 58 -4.11 6.42 -4.05
C PHE A 58 -4.93 6.23 -2.78
N GLU A 59 -6.09 6.90 -2.66
CA GLU A 59 -6.97 6.72 -1.50
C GLU A 59 -7.40 5.27 -1.34
N ASP A 60 -7.94 4.67 -2.41
CA ASP A 60 -8.36 3.27 -2.42
C ASP A 60 -7.21 2.32 -2.05
N PHE A 61 -6.01 2.59 -2.59
CA PHE A 61 -4.82 1.79 -2.28
C PHE A 61 -4.48 1.84 -0.79
N ILE A 62 -4.48 3.03 -0.18
CA ILE A 62 -4.14 3.21 1.24
C ILE A 62 -5.20 2.57 2.14
N LEU A 63 -6.49 2.72 1.82
CA LEU A 63 -7.56 2.10 2.59
C LEU A 63 -7.46 0.57 2.59
N ILE A 64 -7.27 -0.04 1.42
CA ILE A 64 -7.13 -1.50 1.31
C ILE A 64 -5.82 -1.98 1.95
N PHE A 65 -4.75 -1.20 1.85
CA PHE A 65 -3.49 -1.48 2.53
C PHE A 65 -3.67 -1.54 4.05
N LEU A 66 -4.28 -0.51 4.65
CA LEU A 66 -4.50 -0.45 6.10
C LEU A 66 -5.41 -1.58 6.60
N ASP A 67 -6.48 -1.89 5.88
CA ASP A 67 -7.38 -3.01 6.19
C ASP A 67 -6.60 -4.34 6.30
N ARG A 68 -5.72 -4.61 5.33
CA ARG A 68 -4.87 -5.81 5.36
C ARG A 68 -3.86 -5.80 6.51
N ILE A 69 -3.31 -4.63 6.85
CA ILE A 69 -2.41 -4.51 8.01
C ILE A 69 -3.14 -4.82 9.30
N PHE A 70 -4.38 -4.35 9.47
CA PHE A 70 -5.18 -4.67 10.65
C PHE A 70 -5.47 -6.17 10.75
N VAL A 71 -5.83 -6.83 9.66
CA VAL A 71 -6.02 -8.30 9.63
C VAL A 71 -4.74 -9.05 10.03
N ILE A 72 -3.58 -8.59 9.57
CA ILE A 72 -2.29 -9.18 9.94
C ILE A 72 -1.99 -8.98 11.44
N ILE A 73 -2.24 -7.78 11.96
CA ILE A 73 -2.06 -7.47 13.39
C ILE A 73 -2.95 -8.38 14.24
N GLU A 74 -4.25 -8.47 13.94
CA GLU A 74 -5.20 -9.33 14.66
C GLU A 74 -4.77 -10.79 14.65
N SER A 75 -4.30 -11.29 13.50
CA SER A 75 -3.81 -12.66 13.35
C SER A 75 -2.54 -12.93 14.18
N SER A 76 -1.73 -11.89 14.44
CA SER A 76 -0.45 -12.00 15.15
C SER A 76 -0.59 -12.03 16.68
N VAL A 77 -1.76 -11.67 17.23
CA VAL A 77 -1.99 -11.57 18.69
C VAL A 77 -1.99 -12.95 19.40
N THR A 78 -2.13 -14.06 18.66
CA THR A 78 -2.39 -15.38 19.27
C THR A 78 -1.14 -16.24 19.52
N GLU A 79 0.05 -15.88 19.01
CA GLU A 79 1.26 -16.73 19.15
C GLU A 79 2.05 -16.56 20.46
N HIS A 80 1.71 -15.59 21.33
CA HIS A 80 2.39 -15.41 22.61
C HIS A 80 1.87 -16.28 23.78
N ALA A 81 0.92 -17.19 23.56
CA ALA A 81 0.26 -17.93 24.63
C ALA A 81 0.89 -19.29 25.03
N ARG A 82 2.09 -19.66 24.54
CA ARG A 82 2.70 -20.99 24.86
C ARG A 82 4.19 -21.01 25.22
N LEU A 83 4.75 -19.91 25.72
CA LEU A 83 6.09 -19.95 26.35
C LEU A 83 6.08 -20.24 27.86
N ASP A 84 4.90 -20.34 28.48
CA ASP A 84 4.76 -20.77 29.89
C ASP A 84 4.18 -22.18 29.98
N THR A 85 4.92 -23.22 29.56
CA THR A 85 4.85 -24.50 30.28
C THR A 85 6.13 -25.32 30.10
N LYS A 86 6.86 -25.41 31.22
CA LYS A 86 7.74 -26.51 31.67
C LYS A 86 9.25 -26.30 31.56
#